data_AF-A0ABC8Z6E9-F1
#
_entry.id   AF-A0ABC8Z6E9-F1
#
_cell.length_a   1.000
_cell.length_b   1.000
_cell.length_c   1.000
_cell.angle_alpha   90.00
_cell.angle_beta   90.00
_cell.angle_gamma   90.00
#
_symmetry.space_group_name_H-M   'P 1'
#
loop_
_entity.id
_entity.type
_entity.pdbx_description
1 polymer ?
#
loop_
_entity_poly.entity_id
_entity_poly.type
_entity_poly.pdbx_seq_one_letter_code
_entity_poly.pdbx_strand_id
1 'polypeptide(L)'
;MAGGGDALDLAAIDAKAELTAEEKAALVMSLKNKLEGLVAQHTDVLESLAPKFRKRVDVLRDIQSKHDELEAKFIEERAALEAKYQKLYEPLYSKRYEIVSGMVEVDDITKSEDETPTEQKEKGVPDFWLNAMKNNEILAEEIRKRDEEALKYLKNITWCRIDDPKGFKIEFSFDTNNPFFKNSVLTKTYHMIDEEEPILEKAIGTEIEWYPGKCLTQKVLQKKPKEGSKDTKPIIKTKDCESFFNFFNPPQVPDDDKEIDEDMAEQLQDQMEQDYDIGSTIRDKIIPHAVSWFTGGSR
;
A
#
# COMPACT_ATOMS: atom_id res chain seq x y z
N MET A 1 22.63 45.35 28.56
CA MET A 1 23.17 44.04 28.99
C MET A 1 22.79 43.00 27.95
N ALA A 2 23.43 41.83 27.96
CA ALA A 2 23.25 40.81 26.91
C ALA A 2 21.90 40.08 27.00
N GLY A 3 21.53 39.43 25.90
CA GLY A 3 20.27 38.69 25.75
C GLY A 3 20.12 38.08 24.36
N GLY A 4 21.22 37.57 23.78
CA GLY A 4 21.16 36.73 22.59
C GLY A 4 20.80 35.31 23.02
N GLY A 5 19.75 34.74 22.45
CA GLY A 5 19.45 33.32 22.59
C GLY A 5 20.14 32.55 21.48
N ASP A 6 20.91 31.53 21.83
CA ASP A 6 21.57 30.67 20.85
C ASP A 6 20.52 29.86 20.09
N ALA A 7 20.28 30.22 18.83
CA ALA A 7 19.63 29.34 17.88
C ALA A 7 20.63 28.23 17.52
N LEU A 8 20.29 26.97 17.81
CA LEU A 8 21.09 25.82 17.38
C LEU A 8 21.20 25.83 15.85
N ASP A 9 22.42 26.03 15.36
CA ASP A 9 22.72 25.96 13.93
C ASP A 9 22.64 24.49 13.48
N LEU A 10 21.55 24.18 12.79
CA LEU A 10 21.26 22.83 12.29
C LEU A 10 22.31 22.33 11.29
N ALA A 11 23.09 23.22 10.68
CA ALA A 11 24.20 22.84 9.79
C ALA A 11 25.51 22.53 10.55
N ALA A 12 25.56 22.76 11.88
CA ALA A 12 26.75 22.60 12.71
C ALA A 12 26.69 21.40 13.68
N ILE A 13 25.61 20.62 13.67
CA ILE A 13 25.46 19.42 14.50
C ILE A 13 26.24 18.26 13.84
N ASP A 14 27.39 17.89 14.40
CA ASP A 14 28.19 16.76 13.92
C ASP A 14 27.42 15.45 14.12
N ALA A 15 27.07 14.78 13.01
CA ALA A 15 26.11 13.66 12.92
C ALA A 15 26.60 12.32 13.53
N LYS A 16 27.38 12.39 14.61
CA LYS A 16 27.97 11.25 15.33
C LYS A 16 27.75 11.28 16.84
N ALA A 17 27.16 12.34 17.38
CA ALA A 17 26.67 12.35 18.76
C ALA A 17 25.27 11.73 18.82
N GLU A 18 25.01 10.87 19.80
CA GLU A 18 23.64 10.53 20.15
C GLU A 18 22.98 11.77 20.76
N LEU A 19 21.94 12.30 20.10
CA LEU A 19 21.09 13.33 20.69
C LEU A 19 20.48 12.79 21.98
N THR A 20 20.96 13.30 23.11
CA THR A 20 20.47 13.00 24.46
C THR A 20 18.99 13.34 24.61
N ALA A 21 18.37 12.94 25.72
CA ALA A 21 17.01 13.37 26.04
C ALA A 21 16.87 14.92 26.08
N GLU A 22 17.94 15.63 26.46
CA GLU A 22 17.99 17.10 26.48
C GLU A 22 18.12 17.68 25.06
N GLU A 23 18.85 17.03 24.16
CA GLU A 23 18.96 17.44 22.74
C GLU A 23 17.72 17.06 21.91
N LYS A 24 17.09 15.89 22.15
CA LYS A 24 15.76 15.58 21.58
C LYS A 24 14.71 16.57 22.10
N ALA A 25 14.76 16.97 23.38
CA ALA A 25 13.93 18.05 23.90
C ALA A 25 14.25 19.42 23.25
N ALA A 26 15.53 19.71 22.97
CA ALA A 26 15.94 20.92 22.25
C ALA A 26 15.45 20.92 20.79
N LEU A 27 15.41 19.77 20.11
CA LEU A 27 14.86 19.63 18.77
C LEU A 27 13.33 19.84 18.77
N VAL A 28 12.61 19.23 19.73
CA VAL A 28 11.16 19.46 19.92
C VAL A 28 10.88 20.93 20.26
N MET A 29 11.71 21.57 21.10
CA MET A 29 11.62 23.01 21.35
C MET A 29 11.98 23.83 20.11
N SER A 30 12.92 23.41 19.27
CA SER A 30 13.26 24.09 18.00
C SER A 30 12.12 24.01 16.99
N LEU A 31 11.50 22.84 16.82
CA LEU A 31 10.29 22.65 16.01
C LEU A 31 9.11 23.47 16.55
N LYS A 32 8.89 23.46 17.87
CA LYS A 32 7.90 24.29 18.52
C LYS A 32 8.17 25.78 18.31
N ASN A 33 9.40 26.25 18.45
CA ASN A 33 9.79 27.64 18.23
C ASN A 33 9.66 28.05 16.75
N LYS A 34 9.91 27.13 15.80
CA LYS A 34 9.64 27.35 14.37
C LYS A 34 8.14 27.45 14.09
N LEU A 35 7.32 26.58 14.70
CA LEU A 35 5.87 26.62 14.58
C LEU A 35 5.27 27.87 15.22
N GLU A 36 5.69 28.23 16.43
CA GLU A 36 5.35 29.50 17.09
C GLU A 36 5.84 30.70 16.27
N GLY A 37 6.99 30.59 15.59
CA GLY A 37 7.49 31.59 14.64
C GLY A 37 6.62 31.75 13.38
N LEU A 38 6.15 30.65 12.79
CA LEU A 38 5.20 30.66 11.66
C LEU A 38 3.84 31.20 12.07
N VAL A 39 3.33 30.81 13.24
CA VAL A 39 2.10 31.35 13.83
C VAL A 39 2.25 32.84 14.14
N ALA A 40 3.42 33.27 14.65
CA ALA A 40 3.72 34.69 14.87
C ALA A 40 3.80 35.47 13.54
N GLN A 41 4.38 34.92 12.48
CA GLN A 41 4.39 35.53 11.15
C GLN A 41 2.97 35.64 10.55
N HIS A 42 2.15 34.60 10.65
CA HIS A 42 0.73 34.68 10.26
C HIS A 42 -0.04 35.71 11.10
N THR A 43 0.28 35.84 12.39
CA THR A 43 -0.30 36.84 13.27
C THR A 43 0.15 38.26 12.87
N ASP A 44 1.44 38.48 12.58
CA ASP A 44 1.98 39.77 12.10
C ASP A 44 1.41 40.18 10.74
N VAL A 45 1.15 39.23 9.83
CA VAL A 45 0.37 39.50 8.59
C VAL A 45 -1.05 39.98 8.91
N LEU A 46 -1.71 39.43 9.93
CA LEU A 46 -3.04 39.90 10.36
C LEU A 46 -2.97 41.22 11.15
N GLU A 47 -1.88 41.49 11.87
CA GLU A 47 -1.72 42.68 12.69
C GLU A 47 -1.23 43.92 11.92
N SER A 48 -0.35 43.72 10.94
CA SER A 48 0.08 44.78 10.00
C SER A 48 -1.08 45.29 9.12
N LEU A 49 -2.15 44.50 8.94
CA LEU A 49 -3.37 44.95 8.28
C LEU A 49 -4.10 46.02 9.10
N ALA A 50 -4.36 47.16 8.46
CA ALA A 50 -5.19 48.23 9.02
C ALA A 50 -6.62 47.71 9.36
N PRO A 51 -7.33 48.28 10.36
CA PRO A 51 -8.59 47.72 10.88
C PRO A 51 -9.71 47.50 9.84
N LYS A 52 -9.73 48.30 8.77
CA LYS A 52 -10.67 48.13 7.64
C LYS A 52 -10.45 46.86 6.81
N PHE A 53 -9.24 46.30 6.86
CA PHE A 53 -8.85 45.07 6.18
C PHE A 53 -8.99 43.86 7.10
N ARG A 54 -8.63 43.96 8.39
CA ARG A 54 -8.90 42.89 9.37
C ARG A 54 -10.37 42.48 9.36
N LYS A 55 -11.29 43.46 9.42
CA LYS A 55 -12.75 43.24 9.28
C LYS A 55 -13.21 42.60 7.97
N ARG A 56 -12.40 42.63 6.90
CA ARG A 56 -12.69 41.88 5.66
C ARG A 56 -12.19 40.45 5.76
N VAL A 57 -11.03 40.23 6.40
CA VAL A 57 -10.52 38.87 6.68
C VAL A 57 -11.43 38.13 7.65
N ASP A 58 -12.00 38.81 8.66
CA ASP A 58 -13.03 38.23 9.52
C ASP A 58 -14.23 37.71 8.70
N VAL A 59 -14.77 38.53 7.79
CA VAL A 59 -15.87 38.14 6.89
C VAL A 59 -15.46 37.02 5.90
N LEU A 60 -14.19 36.97 5.47
CA LEU A 60 -13.69 35.87 4.65
C LEU A 60 -13.59 34.57 5.44
N ARG A 61 -13.17 34.60 6.71
CA ARG A 61 -13.20 33.45 7.61
C ARG A 61 -14.63 32.98 7.86
N ASP A 62 -15.56 33.91 8.08
CA ASP A 62 -17.00 33.60 8.22
C ASP A 62 -17.62 33.02 6.93
N ILE A 63 -16.98 33.20 5.77
CA ILE A 63 -17.34 32.53 4.51
C ILE A 63 -16.67 31.16 4.42
N GLN A 64 -15.39 31.04 4.77
CA GLN A 64 -14.66 29.78 4.79
C GLN A 64 -15.33 28.75 5.70
N SER A 65 -15.68 29.10 6.94
CA SER A 65 -16.38 28.16 7.84
C SER A 65 -17.72 27.66 7.28
N LYS A 66 -18.39 28.45 6.43
CA LYS A 66 -19.61 27.99 5.72
C LYS A 66 -19.32 27.10 4.52
N HIS A 67 -18.14 27.23 3.91
CA HIS A 67 -17.63 26.27 2.93
C HIS A 67 -17.29 24.94 3.63
N ASP A 68 -16.55 25.00 4.74
CA ASP A 68 -16.15 23.83 5.53
C ASP A 68 -17.38 23.07 6.06
N GLU A 69 -18.42 23.79 6.51
CA GLU A 69 -19.74 23.24 6.88
C GLU A 69 -20.48 22.56 5.72
N LEU A 70 -20.21 22.90 4.46
CA LEU A 70 -20.80 22.26 3.28
C LEU A 70 -19.96 21.08 2.80
N GLU A 71 -18.63 21.22 2.82
CA GLU A 71 -17.68 20.17 2.46
C GLU A 71 -17.85 18.94 3.36
N ALA A 72 -17.95 19.14 4.68
CA ALA A 72 -18.21 18.06 5.64
C ALA A 72 -19.49 17.25 5.31
N LYS A 73 -20.52 17.91 4.76
CA LYS A 73 -21.77 17.26 4.32
C LYS A 73 -21.59 16.54 2.98
N PHE A 74 -20.83 17.12 2.05
CA PHE A 74 -20.47 16.45 0.79
C PHE A 74 -19.68 15.17 1.05
N ILE A 75 -18.72 15.19 1.98
CA ILE A 75 -17.95 14.01 2.41
C ILE A 75 -18.89 12.95 3.01
N GLU A 76 -19.80 13.34 3.93
CA GLU A 76 -20.78 12.42 4.53
C GLU A 76 -21.71 11.79 3.48
N GLU A 77 -22.28 12.61 2.59
CA GLU A 77 -23.15 12.12 1.51
C GLU A 77 -22.38 11.25 0.49
N ARG A 78 -21.12 11.56 0.19
CA ARG A 78 -20.28 10.76 -0.71
C ARG A 78 -19.93 9.41 -0.09
N ALA A 79 -19.50 9.38 1.17
CA ALA A 79 -19.19 8.13 1.89
C ALA A 79 -20.44 7.22 1.99
N ALA A 80 -21.61 7.80 2.26
CA ALA A 80 -22.89 7.08 2.25
C ALA A 80 -23.26 6.54 0.86
N LEU A 81 -22.96 7.29 -0.21
CA LEU A 81 -23.20 6.88 -1.59
C LEU A 81 -22.26 5.75 -2.03
N GLU A 82 -20.97 5.85 -1.70
CA GLU A 82 -19.96 4.81 -1.90
C GLU A 82 -20.36 3.50 -1.19
N ALA A 83 -20.68 3.58 0.10
CA ALA A 83 -21.10 2.43 0.91
C ALA A 83 -22.40 1.78 0.40
N LYS A 84 -23.30 2.57 -0.21
CA LYS A 84 -24.49 2.07 -0.90
C LYS A 84 -24.12 1.31 -2.18
N TYR A 85 -23.25 1.86 -3.03
CA TYR A 85 -22.88 1.21 -4.29
C TYR A 85 -21.99 -0.03 -4.09
N GLN A 86 -21.11 -0.05 -3.09
CA GLN A 86 -20.30 -1.24 -2.77
C GLN A 86 -21.19 -2.47 -2.49
N LYS A 87 -22.29 -2.29 -1.74
CA LYS A 87 -23.30 -3.33 -1.47
C LYS A 87 -24.10 -3.77 -2.70
N LEU A 88 -24.12 -2.97 -3.76
CA LEU A 88 -24.72 -3.33 -5.05
C LEU A 88 -23.71 -4.06 -5.96
N TYR A 89 -22.41 -3.80 -5.81
CA TYR A 89 -21.34 -4.49 -6.54
C TYR A 89 -20.97 -5.84 -5.93
N GLU A 90 -21.06 -5.99 -4.61
CA GLU A 90 -20.78 -7.23 -3.86
C GLU A 90 -21.38 -8.50 -4.51
N PRO A 91 -22.70 -8.62 -4.77
CA PRO A 91 -23.26 -9.81 -5.42
C PRO A 91 -22.77 -10.05 -6.87
N LEU A 92 -22.34 -8.99 -7.58
CA LEU A 92 -21.75 -9.11 -8.92
C LEU A 92 -20.32 -9.66 -8.82
N TYR A 93 -19.56 -9.26 -7.81
CA TYR A 93 -18.22 -9.79 -7.55
C TYR A 93 -18.27 -11.23 -7.01
N SER A 94 -19.25 -11.58 -6.16
CA SER A 94 -19.52 -12.98 -5.76
C SER A 94 -19.80 -13.87 -6.97
N LYS A 95 -20.72 -13.45 -7.86
CA LYS A 95 -21.04 -14.22 -9.07
C LYS A 95 -19.85 -14.31 -10.04
N ARG A 96 -19.02 -13.26 -10.14
CA ARG A 96 -17.74 -13.33 -10.90
C ARG A 96 -16.81 -14.39 -10.31
N TYR A 97 -16.66 -14.42 -8.98
CA TYR A 97 -15.82 -15.40 -8.29
C TYR A 97 -16.31 -16.84 -8.50
N GLU A 98 -17.63 -17.08 -8.42
CA GLU A 98 -18.23 -18.40 -8.68
C GLU A 98 -17.90 -18.94 -10.08
N ILE A 99 -18.01 -18.08 -11.10
CA ILE A 99 -17.70 -18.41 -12.50
C ILE A 99 -16.19 -18.61 -12.70
N VAL A 100 -15.37 -17.65 -12.26
CA VAL A 100 -13.89 -17.72 -12.38
C VAL A 100 -13.32 -18.95 -11.67
N SER A 101 -13.93 -19.38 -10.57
CA SER A 101 -13.50 -20.56 -9.80
C SER A 101 -14.12 -21.89 -10.29
N GLY A 102 -15.05 -21.87 -11.24
CA GLY A 102 -15.74 -23.08 -11.72
C GLY A 102 -16.66 -23.74 -10.69
N MET A 103 -17.30 -22.92 -9.84
CA MET A 103 -18.33 -23.35 -8.89
C MET A 103 -19.72 -23.38 -9.54
N VAL A 104 -19.95 -22.54 -10.54
CA VAL A 104 -21.21 -22.42 -11.29
C VAL A 104 -20.88 -22.45 -12.78
N GLU A 105 -21.41 -23.44 -13.49
CA GLU A 105 -21.35 -23.51 -14.95
C GLU A 105 -22.31 -22.47 -15.57
N VAL A 106 -21.97 -21.94 -16.74
CA VAL A 106 -22.83 -21.01 -17.49
C VAL A 106 -23.62 -21.80 -18.55
N ASP A 107 -24.93 -21.55 -18.67
CA ASP A 107 -25.87 -22.43 -19.38
C ASP A 107 -25.46 -22.80 -20.82
N ASP A 108 -24.83 -21.88 -21.57
CA ASP A 108 -24.39 -22.11 -22.96
C ASP A 108 -23.13 -22.98 -23.12
N ILE A 109 -22.39 -23.26 -22.03
CA ILE A 109 -21.21 -24.16 -22.07
C ILE A 109 -21.64 -25.62 -22.33
N THR A 110 -22.89 -25.98 -22.03
CA THR A 110 -23.41 -27.37 -22.01
C THR A 110 -23.54 -28.07 -23.39
N LYS A 111 -22.87 -27.60 -24.45
CA LYS A 111 -23.07 -28.05 -25.84
C LYS A 111 -21.80 -28.28 -26.67
N SER A 112 -20.61 -28.29 -26.06
CA SER A 112 -19.35 -28.63 -26.73
C SER A 112 -19.09 -30.15 -26.73
N GLU A 113 -19.60 -30.87 -27.74
CA GLU A 113 -19.30 -32.32 -27.92
C GLU A 113 -17.82 -32.60 -28.32
N ASP A 114 -17.05 -31.55 -28.67
CA ASP A 114 -15.64 -31.61 -29.09
C ASP A 114 -14.61 -31.28 -27.96
N GLU A 115 -15.04 -31.20 -26.69
CA GLU A 115 -14.14 -30.90 -25.57
C GLU A 115 -12.99 -31.92 -25.39
N THR A 116 -11.76 -31.42 -25.28
CA THR A 116 -10.58 -32.26 -25.07
C THR A 116 -10.49 -32.77 -23.62
N PRO A 117 -9.77 -33.89 -23.37
CA PRO A 117 -9.50 -34.39 -22.01
C PRO A 117 -8.69 -33.43 -21.10
N THR A 118 -8.21 -32.32 -21.67
CA THR A 118 -7.56 -31.20 -20.98
C THR A 118 -8.60 -30.20 -20.48
N GLU A 119 -9.52 -29.74 -21.33
CA GLU A 119 -10.58 -28.79 -20.96
C GLU A 119 -11.50 -29.37 -19.87
N GLN A 120 -11.83 -30.67 -19.95
CA GLN A 120 -12.60 -31.40 -18.93
C GLN A 120 -11.95 -31.46 -17.52
N LYS A 121 -10.71 -30.97 -17.34
CA LYS A 121 -10.04 -30.84 -16.04
C LYS A 121 -9.98 -29.42 -15.51
N GLU A 122 -10.09 -28.41 -16.36
CA GLU A 122 -9.86 -27.01 -15.98
C GLU A 122 -11.19 -26.34 -15.63
N LYS A 123 -11.50 -26.29 -14.33
CA LYS A 123 -12.72 -25.67 -13.81
C LYS A 123 -12.58 -24.15 -13.70
N GLY A 124 -13.54 -23.43 -14.31
CA GLY A 124 -13.64 -21.98 -14.23
C GLY A 124 -12.89 -21.28 -15.36
N VAL A 125 -12.22 -20.18 -15.05
CA VAL A 125 -11.42 -19.41 -16.03
C VAL A 125 -9.94 -19.49 -15.65
N PRO A 126 -9.11 -20.28 -16.36
CA PRO A 126 -7.69 -20.44 -16.07
C PRO A 126 -6.93 -19.11 -16.03
N ASP A 127 -6.02 -18.99 -15.06
CA ASP A 127 -5.11 -17.85 -14.88
C ASP A 127 -5.78 -16.46 -14.91
N PHE A 128 -7.08 -16.35 -14.60
CA PHE A 128 -7.89 -15.13 -14.76
C PHE A 128 -7.25 -13.89 -14.11
N TRP A 129 -6.95 -13.98 -12.82
CA TRP A 129 -6.37 -12.84 -12.08
C TRP A 129 -4.90 -12.59 -12.44
N LEU A 130 -4.12 -13.64 -12.76
CA LEU A 130 -2.75 -13.51 -13.25
C LEU A 130 -2.72 -12.70 -14.55
N ASN A 131 -3.55 -13.06 -15.53
CA ASN A 131 -3.63 -12.40 -16.81
C ASN A 131 -4.25 -10.99 -16.69
N ALA A 132 -5.26 -10.80 -15.84
CA ALA A 132 -5.81 -9.46 -15.55
C ALA A 132 -4.75 -8.52 -14.94
N MET A 133 -3.95 -8.98 -13.97
CA MET A 133 -2.89 -8.16 -13.39
C MET A 133 -1.73 -7.93 -14.37
N LYS A 134 -1.30 -8.94 -15.14
CA LYS A 134 -0.23 -8.81 -16.13
C LYS A 134 -0.58 -7.94 -17.35
N ASN A 135 -1.86 -7.65 -17.58
CA ASN A 135 -2.30 -6.72 -18.61
C ASN A 135 -2.39 -5.26 -18.12
N ASN A 136 -2.10 -5.00 -16.83
CA ASN A 136 -1.97 -3.66 -16.27
C ASN A 136 -0.49 -3.32 -16.05
N GLU A 137 -0.06 -2.15 -16.52
CA GLU A 137 1.36 -1.77 -16.61
C GLU A 137 2.07 -1.83 -15.25
N ILE A 138 1.52 -1.17 -14.22
CA ILE A 138 2.06 -1.12 -12.85
C ILE A 138 2.27 -2.54 -12.28
N LEU A 139 1.29 -3.43 -12.47
CA LEU A 139 1.36 -4.80 -11.94
C LEU A 139 2.21 -5.75 -12.81
N ALA A 140 2.31 -5.48 -14.11
CA ALA A 140 3.23 -6.20 -14.99
C ALA A 140 4.70 -5.92 -14.63
N GLU A 141 5.01 -4.71 -14.15
CA GLU A 141 6.35 -4.35 -13.67
C GLU A 141 6.71 -4.98 -12.31
N GLU A 142 5.75 -5.47 -11.53
CA GLU A 142 5.99 -6.22 -10.29
C GLU A 142 6.03 -7.74 -10.48
N ILE A 143 5.16 -8.29 -11.34
CA ILE A 143 5.02 -9.76 -11.51
C ILE A 143 6.23 -10.32 -12.27
N ARG A 144 7.14 -10.98 -11.54
CA ARG A 144 8.27 -11.70 -12.12
C ARG A 144 7.82 -13.09 -12.57
N LYS A 145 8.44 -13.64 -13.63
CA LYS A 145 8.12 -14.97 -14.20
C LYS A 145 8.06 -16.13 -13.19
N ARG A 146 8.72 -16.01 -12.03
CA ARG A 146 8.68 -17.01 -10.95
C ARG A 146 7.39 -16.95 -10.12
N ASP A 147 6.79 -15.77 -10.03
CA ASP A 147 5.59 -15.48 -9.24
C ASP A 147 4.33 -16.01 -9.95
N GLU A 148 4.35 -16.01 -11.29
CA GLU A 148 3.26 -16.46 -12.15
C GLU A 148 2.71 -17.83 -11.72
N GLU A 149 3.59 -18.82 -11.50
CA GLU A 149 3.20 -20.19 -11.11
C GLU A 149 2.50 -20.27 -9.74
N ALA A 150 2.70 -19.29 -8.84
CA ALA A 150 1.93 -19.17 -7.60
C ALA A 150 0.62 -18.40 -7.83
N LEU A 151 0.63 -17.38 -8.69
CA LEU A 151 -0.53 -16.57 -9.04
C LEU A 151 -1.60 -17.32 -9.85
N LYS A 152 -1.27 -18.44 -10.51
CA LYS A 152 -2.29 -19.37 -11.10
C LYS A 152 -3.28 -19.92 -10.07
N TYR A 153 -2.88 -19.96 -8.79
CA TYR A 153 -3.73 -20.42 -7.69
C TYR A 153 -4.58 -19.29 -7.08
N LEU A 154 -4.47 -18.04 -7.58
CA LEU A 154 -5.28 -16.90 -7.14
C LEU A 154 -6.70 -17.00 -7.71
N LYS A 155 -7.70 -17.21 -6.84
CA LYS A 155 -9.11 -17.39 -7.21
C LYS A 155 -9.94 -16.11 -7.08
N ASN A 156 -9.62 -15.24 -6.14
CA ASN A 156 -10.31 -13.95 -5.96
C ASN A 156 -9.40 -12.82 -5.51
N ILE A 157 -9.75 -11.60 -5.88
CA ILE A 157 -9.27 -10.38 -5.22
C ILE A 157 -10.49 -9.55 -4.80
N THR A 158 -10.60 -9.26 -3.51
CA THR A 158 -11.65 -8.43 -2.90
C THR A 158 -11.04 -7.26 -2.14
N TRP A 159 -11.84 -6.23 -1.84
CA TRP A 159 -11.42 -5.14 -0.95
C TRP A 159 -12.58 -4.61 -0.09
N CYS A 160 -12.25 -4.02 1.05
CA CYS A 160 -13.17 -3.34 1.95
C CYS A 160 -12.56 -2.05 2.53
N ARG A 161 -13.38 -1.02 2.75
CA ARG A 161 -13.04 0.13 3.61
C ARG A 161 -12.88 -0.35 5.06
N ILE A 162 -12.05 0.34 5.82
CA ILE A 162 -11.91 0.24 7.28
C ILE A 162 -12.21 1.64 7.83
N ASP A 163 -13.06 1.73 8.85
CA ASP A 163 -13.48 3.03 9.39
C ASP A 163 -12.64 3.48 10.62
N ASP A 164 -12.02 2.53 11.34
CA ASP A 164 -11.20 2.77 12.54
C ASP A 164 -10.06 1.71 12.66
N PRO A 165 -8.78 2.11 12.46
CA PRO A 165 -8.36 3.35 11.81
C PRO A 165 -8.86 3.41 10.36
N LYS A 166 -9.05 4.63 9.84
CA LYS A 166 -9.49 4.86 8.45
C LYS A 166 -8.58 4.13 7.44
N GLY A 167 -9.16 3.67 6.33
CA GLY A 167 -8.39 3.19 5.18
C GLY A 167 -9.06 2.01 4.47
N PHE A 168 -8.26 1.07 3.96
CA PHE A 168 -8.79 -0.09 3.23
C PHE A 168 -7.89 -1.31 3.31
N LYS A 169 -8.50 -2.49 3.12
CA LYS A 169 -7.83 -3.78 3.01
C LYS A 169 -8.19 -4.46 1.69
N ILE A 170 -7.18 -5.03 1.04
CA ILE A 170 -7.26 -5.92 -0.10
C ILE A 170 -7.04 -7.36 0.38
N GLU A 171 -7.82 -8.31 -0.12
CA GLU A 171 -7.71 -9.72 0.22
C GLU A 171 -7.58 -10.58 -1.05
N PHE A 172 -6.54 -11.41 -1.08
CA PHE A 172 -6.18 -12.28 -2.20
C PHE A 172 -6.47 -13.73 -1.79
N SER A 173 -7.54 -14.31 -2.31
CA SER A 173 -7.97 -15.67 -1.98
C SER A 173 -7.30 -16.69 -2.89
N PHE A 174 -6.45 -17.55 -2.33
CA PHE A 174 -5.73 -18.61 -3.03
C PHE A 174 -6.39 -19.99 -2.83
N ASP A 175 -6.24 -20.85 -3.82
CA ASP A 175 -6.63 -22.25 -3.77
C ASP A 175 -5.87 -22.99 -2.65
N THR A 176 -6.57 -23.80 -1.85
CA THR A 176 -5.95 -24.58 -0.76
C THR A 176 -4.95 -25.64 -1.25
N ASN A 177 -4.95 -25.96 -2.55
CA ASN A 177 -3.99 -26.86 -3.18
C ASN A 177 -2.70 -26.14 -3.66
N ASN A 178 -2.56 -24.84 -3.37
CA ASN A 178 -1.37 -24.04 -3.70
C ASN A 178 -0.07 -24.70 -3.19
N PRO A 179 0.89 -25.04 -4.08
CA PRO A 179 2.12 -25.72 -3.71
C PRO A 179 3.28 -24.75 -3.33
N PHE A 180 3.01 -23.47 -3.03
CA PHE A 180 4.02 -22.46 -2.68
C PHE A 180 3.98 -22.00 -1.22
N PHE A 181 2.79 -21.79 -0.66
CA PHE A 181 2.58 -21.37 0.73
C PHE A 181 1.25 -21.92 1.30
N LYS A 182 1.08 -21.88 2.62
CA LYS A 182 -0.12 -22.43 3.30
C LYS A 182 -1.33 -21.50 3.31
N ASN A 183 -1.11 -20.19 3.25
CA ASN A 183 -2.14 -19.18 3.44
C ASN A 183 -3.23 -19.32 2.36
N SER A 184 -4.49 -19.53 2.77
CA SER A 184 -5.66 -19.50 1.87
C SER A 184 -6.07 -18.07 1.50
N VAL A 185 -5.72 -17.08 2.33
CA VAL A 185 -5.88 -15.66 2.04
C VAL A 185 -4.59 -14.94 2.41
N LEU A 186 -4.10 -14.08 1.52
CA LEU A 186 -3.10 -13.05 1.84
C LEU A 186 -3.81 -11.70 1.85
N THR A 187 -3.55 -10.86 2.85
CA THR A 187 -4.15 -9.52 2.95
C THR A 187 -3.08 -8.44 2.91
N LYS A 188 -3.47 -7.28 2.36
CA LYS A 188 -2.72 -6.03 2.40
C LYS A 188 -3.65 -4.93 2.88
N THR A 189 -3.26 -4.21 3.93
CA THR A 189 -4.04 -3.15 4.57
C THR A 189 -3.26 -1.85 4.53
N TYR A 190 -3.94 -0.75 4.20
CA TYR A 190 -3.43 0.61 4.28
C TYR A 190 -4.28 1.39 5.29
N HIS A 191 -3.64 1.96 6.30
CA HIS A 191 -4.24 2.94 7.20
C HIS A 191 -3.95 4.33 6.65
N MET A 192 -4.96 5.18 6.57
CA MET A 192 -4.91 6.49 5.95
C MET A 192 -5.28 7.57 6.96
N ILE A 193 -4.56 8.68 7.00
CA ILE A 193 -4.88 9.82 7.88
C ILE A 193 -6.16 10.51 7.36
N ASP A 194 -6.25 10.70 6.05
CA ASP A 194 -7.47 11.10 5.36
C ASP A 194 -7.72 10.26 4.09
N GLU A 195 -8.97 10.29 3.61
CA GLU A 195 -9.41 9.65 2.37
C GLU A 195 -9.62 10.69 1.23
N GLU A 196 -9.74 11.97 1.57
CA GLU A 196 -9.81 13.11 0.64
C GLU A 196 -8.43 13.37 0.01
N GLU A 197 -7.45 13.67 0.86
CA GLU A 197 -6.03 13.70 0.56
C GLU A 197 -5.46 12.37 1.06
N PRO A 198 -5.09 11.42 0.16
CA PRO A 198 -4.77 10.04 0.54
C PRO A 198 -3.39 9.91 1.19
N ILE A 199 -3.24 10.48 2.38
CA ILE A 199 -2.01 10.45 3.18
C ILE A 199 -1.92 9.10 3.89
N LEU A 200 -1.00 8.26 3.43
CA LEU A 200 -0.71 6.94 4.01
C LEU A 200 -0.07 7.10 5.40
N GLU A 201 -0.72 6.56 6.44
CA GLU A 201 -0.12 6.42 7.78
C GLU A 201 0.75 5.16 7.84
N LYS A 202 0.20 4.02 7.39
CA LYS A 202 0.85 2.71 7.52
C LYS A 202 0.35 1.68 6.53
N ALA A 203 1.28 0.91 5.96
CA ALA A 203 0.99 -0.31 5.22
C ALA A 203 1.28 -1.56 6.08
N ILE A 204 0.37 -2.55 6.04
CA ILE A 204 0.47 -3.83 6.78
C ILE A 204 0.15 -4.98 5.81
N GLY A 205 1.08 -5.92 5.64
CA GLY A 205 0.89 -7.12 4.83
C GLY A 205 0.83 -8.41 5.66
N THR A 206 0.41 -9.51 5.03
CA THR A 206 0.36 -10.85 5.65
C THR A 206 1.68 -11.60 5.49
N GLU A 207 2.23 -12.11 6.60
CA GLU A 207 3.38 -13.02 6.55
C GLU A 207 3.03 -14.30 5.77
N ILE A 208 3.80 -14.58 4.72
CA ILE A 208 3.58 -15.73 3.84
C ILE A 208 4.30 -16.96 4.40
N GLU A 209 3.53 -18.03 4.66
CA GLU A 209 4.05 -19.31 5.13
C GLU A 209 4.69 -20.12 3.98
N TRP A 210 5.81 -19.62 3.43
CA TRP A 210 6.61 -20.24 2.37
C TRP A 210 6.91 -21.72 2.67
N TYR A 211 6.45 -22.64 1.81
CA TYR A 211 6.82 -24.06 1.94
C TYR A 211 8.34 -24.27 1.75
N PRO A 212 8.93 -25.37 2.29
CA PRO A 212 10.37 -25.61 2.22
C PRO A 212 10.93 -25.58 0.78
N GLY A 213 11.89 -24.69 0.53
CA GLY A 213 12.50 -24.51 -0.79
C GLY A 213 11.59 -23.88 -1.86
N LYS A 214 10.31 -23.61 -1.54
CA LYS A 214 9.36 -22.92 -2.40
C LYS A 214 9.44 -21.41 -2.30
N CYS A 215 10.30 -20.89 -1.42
CA CYS A 215 10.42 -19.48 -1.04
C CYS A 215 10.60 -18.53 -2.24
N LEU A 216 9.48 -18.22 -2.87
CA LEU A 216 8.99 -16.86 -2.94
C LEU A 216 8.11 -16.38 -1.57
N THR A 217 9.27 -15.68 -1.09
CA THR A 217 10.06 -14.54 -1.73
C THR A 217 11.57 -14.71 -2.06
N GLN A 218 12.42 -15.41 -1.31
CA GLN A 218 13.90 -15.22 -1.36
C GLN A 218 14.70 -16.01 -2.46
N LYS A 219 16.02 -15.80 -2.57
CA LYS A 219 16.96 -16.62 -3.37
C LYS A 219 18.04 -17.28 -2.50
N VAL A 220 18.22 -18.59 -2.65
CA VAL A 220 19.25 -19.38 -1.93
C VAL A 220 20.59 -19.36 -2.67
N LEU A 221 21.62 -18.84 -2.02
CA LEU A 221 23.02 -18.88 -2.45
C LEU A 221 23.80 -19.91 -1.61
N GLN A 222 24.14 -21.05 -2.21
CA GLN A 222 25.05 -22.01 -1.60
C GLN A 222 26.51 -21.58 -1.82
N LYS A 223 27.26 -21.32 -0.73
CA LYS A 223 28.72 -21.21 -0.82
C LYS A 223 29.36 -22.58 -0.59
N LYS A 224 30.29 -22.96 -1.47
CA LYS A 224 31.21 -24.09 -1.23
C LYS A 224 31.90 -23.87 0.14
N PRO A 225 32.06 -24.91 0.98
CA PRO A 225 32.78 -24.77 2.25
C PRO A 225 34.22 -24.32 1.99
N LYS A 226 34.81 -23.58 2.94
CA LYS A 226 36.23 -23.20 2.87
C LYS A 226 37.09 -24.46 2.92
N GLU A 227 38.01 -24.56 1.97
CA GLU A 227 38.99 -25.64 1.90
C GLU A 227 39.83 -25.66 3.20
N GLY A 228 39.79 -26.78 3.93
CA GLY A 228 40.39 -26.92 5.26
C GLY A 228 39.41 -26.88 6.46
N SER A 229 38.12 -26.58 6.26
CA SER A 229 37.10 -26.74 7.32
C SER A 229 36.82 -28.22 7.61
N LYS A 230 36.68 -28.58 8.91
CA LYS A 230 36.22 -29.92 9.31
C LYS A 230 34.71 -30.11 9.13
N ASP A 231 33.93 -29.03 9.19
CA ASP A 231 32.49 -29.07 8.91
C ASP A 231 32.22 -29.08 7.41
N THR A 232 31.65 -30.19 6.93
CA THR A 232 31.40 -30.47 5.51
C THR A 232 30.07 -29.93 5.00
N LYS A 233 29.24 -29.31 5.87
CA LYS A 233 27.92 -28.79 5.50
C LYS A 233 28.07 -27.48 4.69
N PRO A 234 27.38 -27.33 3.54
CA PRO A 234 27.42 -26.10 2.77
C PRO A 234 26.76 -24.95 3.55
N ILE A 235 27.38 -23.78 3.54
CA ILE A 235 26.80 -22.58 4.15
C ILE A 235 25.75 -22.03 3.18
N ILE A 236 24.48 -22.23 3.52
CA ILE A 236 23.34 -21.59 2.89
C ILE A 236 23.30 -20.13 3.35
N LYS A 237 23.26 -19.20 2.40
CA LYS A 237 22.84 -17.82 2.63
C LYS A 237 21.66 -17.51 1.73
N THR A 238 20.59 -16.95 2.26
CA THR A 238 19.56 -16.31 1.44
C THR A 238 19.99 -14.89 1.06
N LYS A 239 19.44 -14.39 -0.05
CA LYS A 239 19.39 -12.98 -0.40
C LYS A 239 18.00 -12.68 -0.94
N ASP A 240 17.46 -11.54 -0.54
CA ASP A 240 16.19 -11.02 -1.05
C ASP A 240 16.30 -10.58 -2.51
N CYS A 241 15.16 -10.57 -3.19
CA CYS A 241 15.06 -10.22 -4.61
C CYS A 241 13.59 -10.02 -5.03
N GLU A 242 13.39 -9.29 -6.11
CA GLU A 242 12.08 -8.92 -6.67
C GLU A 242 11.12 -10.11 -6.82
N SER A 243 9.90 -9.89 -6.34
CA SER A 243 8.72 -10.74 -6.47
C SER A 243 7.52 -9.83 -6.23
N PHE A 244 6.43 -10.03 -6.98
CA PHE A 244 5.14 -9.40 -6.69
C PHE A 244 4.75 -9.57 -5.20
N PHE A 245 5.08 -10.70 -4.59
CA PHE A 245 4.73 -11.00 -3.21
C PHE A 245 5.53 -10.22 -2.16
N ASN A 246 6.54 -9.41 -2.54
CA ASN A 246 7.10 -8.39 -1.65
C ASN A 246 6.01 -7.37 -1.21
N PHE A 247 4.95 -7.20 -2.00
CA PHE A 247 3.76 -6.41 -1.66
C PHE A 247 3.09 -6.81 -0.33
N PHE A 248 3.29 -8.05 0.15
CA PHE A 248 2.80 -8.51 1.46
C PHE A 248 3.81 -8.31 2.61
N ASN A 249 4.97 -7.73 2.32
CA ASN A 249 5.98 -7.25 3.27
C ASN A 249 6.31 -5.78 2.92
N PRO A 250 5.36 -4.84 3.11
CA PRO A 250 5.54 -3.45 2.69
C PRO A 250 6.69 -2.75 3.44
N PRO A 251 7.23 -1.65 2.90
CA PRO A 251 8.24 -0.85 3.58
C PRO A 251 7.80 -0.47 4.99
N GLN A 252 8.73 -0.53 5.95
CA GLN A 252 8.50 -0.12 7.33
C GLN A 252 9.36 1.10 7.61
N VAL A 253 8.78 2.11 8.26
CA VAL A 253 9.54 3.24 8.80
C VAL A 253 10.35 2.74 10.01
N PRO A 254 11.69 2.93 10.05
CA PRO A 254 12.50 2.58 11.22
C PRO A 254 12.08 3.32 12.50
N ASP A 255 12.16 2.64 13.66
CA ASP A 255 11.77 3.19 14.96
C ASP A 255 12.81 4.16 15.59
N ASP A 256 14.02 4.32 15.03
CA ASP A 256 15.00 5.34 15.44
C ASP A 256 15.38 6.21 14.23
N ASP A 257 15.05 7.51 14.33
CA ASP A 257 15.30 8.54 13.30
C ASP A 257 16.79 8.60 12.86
N LYS A 258 17.71 8.09 13.71
CA LYS A 258 19.16 8.05 13.46
C LYS A 258 19.58 7.09 12.35
N GLU A 259 18.76 6.11 11.97
CA GLU A 259 19.08 5.15 10.89
C GLU A 259 18.63 5.64 9.50
N ILE A 260 18.01 6.83 9.41
CA ILE A 260 17.47 7.39 8.18
C ILE A 260 18.21 8.71 7.86
N ASP A 261 19.10 8.68 6.86
CA ASP A 261 19.61 9.90 6.23
C ASP A 261 18.65 10.41 5.13
N GLU A 262 18.92 11.58 4.56
CA GLU A 262 18.04 12.23 3.57
C GLU A 262 17.84 11.35 2.31
N ASP A 263 18.91 10.73 1.81
CA ASP A 263 18.88 9.78 0.69
C ASP A 263 18.03 8.54 1.03
N MET A 264 18.09 8.03 2.27
CA MET A 264 17.28 6.90 2.74
C MET A 264 15.82 7.28 3.00
N ALA A 265 15.53 8.51 3.40
CA ALA A 265 14.18 9.01 3.58
C ALA A 265 13.45 9.15 2.23
N GLU A 266 14.12 9.72 1.22
CA GLU A 266 13.60 9.81 -0.16
C GLU A 266 13.34 8.41 -0.74
N GLN A 267 14.31 7.50 -0.65
CA GLN A 267 14.14 6.11 -1.10
C GLN A 267 13.04 5.33 -0.37
N LEU A 268 12.79 5.63 0.91
CA LEU A 268 11.69 5.02 1.66
C LEU A 268 10.33 5.60 1.24
N GLN A 269 10.26 6.91 1.00
CA GLN A 269 9.06 7.56 0.49
C GLN A 269 8.69 7.02 -0.90
N ASP A 270 9.63 6.94 -1.84
CA ASP A 270 9.43 6.36 -3.17
C ASP A 270 8.86 4.93 -3.09
N GLN A 271 9.40 4.09 -2.20
CA GLN A 271 8.93 2.72 -1.99
C GLN A 271 7.54 2.66 -1.37
N MET A 272 7.19 3.59 -0.47
CA MET A 272 5.85 3.68 0.12
C MET A 272 4.81 4.21 -0.88
N GLU A 273 5.18 5.15 -1.74
CA GLU A 273 4.34 5.65 -2.83
C GLU A 273 4.09 4.55 -3.87
N GLN A 274 5.14 3.86 -4.35
CA GLN A 274 5.01 2.69 -5.23
C GLN A 274 4.14 1.59 -4.62
N ASP A 275 4.35 1.24 -3.35
CA ASP A 275 3.54 0.24 -2.64
C ASP A 275 2.06 0.66 -2.52
N TYR A 276 1.78 1.95 -2.31
CA TYR A 276 0.42 2.48 -2.33
C TYR A 276 -0.20 2.47 -3.75
N ASP A 277 0.57 2.83 -4.78
CA ASP A 277 0.08 2.92 -6.16
C ASP A 277 -0.26 1.55 -6.77
N ILE A 278 0.45 0.50 -6.36
CA ILE A 278 0.08 -0.90 -6.62
C ILE A 278 -1.26 -1.21 -5.93
N GLY A 279 -1.42 -0.84 -4.65
CA GLY A 279 -2.64 -1.10 -3.87
C GLY A 279 -3.88 -0.37 -4.39
N SER A 280 -3.77 0.93 -4.67
CA SER A 280 -4.83 1.77 -5.24
C SER A 280 -5.21 1.28 -6.65
N THR A 281 -4.23 0.90 -7.47
CA THR A 281 -4.46 0.30 -8.80
C THR A 281 -5.23 -1.02 -8.70
N ILE A 282 -4.93 -1.87 -7.72
CA ILE A 282 -5.72 -3.09 -7.50
C ILE A 282 -7.16 -2.75 -7.06
N ARG A 283 -7.33 -1.83 -6.09
CA ARG A 283 -8.62 -1.38 -5.56
C ARG A 283 -9.54 -0.78 -6.64
N ASP A 284 -9.00 0.14 -7.44
CA ASP A 284 -9.78 1.05 -8.28
C ASP A 284 -9.80 0.66 -9.76
N LYS A 285 -8.73 -0.01 -10.25
CA LYS A 285 -8.59 -0.39 -11.66
C LYS A 285 -8.83 -1.88 -11.86
N ILE A 286 -8.19 -2.76 -11.07
CA ILE A 286 -8.28 -4.22 -11.26
C ILE A 286 -9.61 -4.78 -10.77
N ILE A 287 -9.96 -4.63 -9.49
CA ILE A 287 -11.16 -5.27 -8.93
C ILE A 287 -12.46 -4.84 -9.64
N PRO A 288 -12.65 -3.55 -10.03
CA PRO A 288 -13.86 -3.14 -10.75
C PRO A 288 -13.89 -3.55 -12.22
N HIS A 289 -12.73 -3.71 -12.88
CA HIS A 289 -12.64 -3.93 -14.33
C HIS A 289 -11.86 -5.19 -14.74
N ALA A 290 -11.74 -6.17 -13.84
CA ALA A 290 -10.94 -7.39 -14.01
C ALA A 290 -11.19 -8.13 -15.34
N VAL A 291 -12.44 -8.15 -15.83
CA VAL A 291 -12.78 -8.78 -17.11
C VAL A 291 -12.21 -8.00 -18.29
N SER A 292 -12.26 -6.66 -18.28
CA SER A 292 -11.63 -5.83 -19.31
C SER A 292 -10.12 -6.03 -19.34
N TRP A 293 -9.47 -6.00 -18.17
CA TRP A 293 -8.04 -6.30 -18.03
C TRP A 293 -7.70 -7.71 -18.52
N PHE A 294 -8.43 -8.74 -18.10
CA PHE A 294 -8.24 -10.12 -18.57
C PHE A 294 -8.33 -10.25 -20.10
N THR A 295 -9.33 -9.59 -20.72
CA THR A 295 -9.52 -9.62 -22.18
C THR A 295 -8.58 -8.69 -22.97
N GLY A 296 -7.73 -7.90 -22.31
CA GLY A 296 -6.91 -6.87 -22.96
C GLY A 296 -7.73 -5.72 -23.59
N GLY A 297 -8.97 -5.52 -23.13
CA GLY A 297 -9.89 -4.52 -23.65
C GLY A 297 -9.48 -3.12 -23.21
N SER A 298 -8.87 -2.36 -24.12
CA SER A 298 -8.21 -1.08 -23.85
C SER A 298 -9.11 -0.04 -23.18
N ARG A 299 -8.49 0.76 -22.30
CA ARG A 299 -8.94 2.06 -21.84
C ARG A 299 -7.74 3.01 -21.81
#